data_AF-A0A0D2PEG2-F1
#
_entry.id   AF-A0A0D2PEG2-F1
#
_cell.length_a   1.000
_cell.length_b   1.000
_cell.length_c   1.000
_cell.angle_alpha   90.00
_cell.angle_beta   90.00
_cell.angle_gamma   90.00
#
_symmetry.space_group_name_H-M   'P 1'
#
loop_
_entity.id
_entity.type
_entity.pdbx_description
1 polymer ?
#
loop_
_entity_poly.entity_id
_entity_poly.type
_entity_poly.pdbx_seq_one_letter_code
_entity_poly.pdbx_strand_id
1 'polypeptide(L)'
;MKHGVAFRKFSRTSSHRMLMLRNLVTSLFEHEQIKTTLPKARDTARLAEKIITMGKKGDNSAHTRASAFLLKPDTITKLFSTFATRYANRPGGYTRIHKFGNRQGDNAPHAILELVDNPRDLRWEMTSRAVGWEILRDKLRSQRPEAIINAGVEKTLDLVKAERNLDYGEKGVLRPKTRWNVQKILRYRSNDAAKVLSQKATEYADELLATPMAFKSIHEEMLENNSTTRAPRPNAGHKRPGETRPALLIAQGKLGQRPTAPNRHGRKFPIITMENALTEKARHT
;
A
#
# COMPACT_ATOMS: atom_id res chain seq x y z
N MET A 1 -28.97 -32.69 -13.17
CA MET A 1 -28.19 -31.99 -12.12
C MET A 1 -29.15 -31.61 -10.98
N LYS A 2 -28.75 -31.60 -9.70
CA LYS A 2 -29.59 -30.98 -8.66
C LYS A 2 -29.65 -29.48 -8.92
N HIS A 3 -30.79 -28.95 -9.35
CA HIS A 3 -31.03 -27.52 -9.48
C HIS A 3 -31.14 -26.87 -8.08
N GLY A 4 -30.75 -25.59 -7.94
CA GLY A 4 -30.91 -24.85 -6.68
C GLY A 4 -29.84 -25.10 -5.60
N VAL A 5 -28.59 -25.44 -5.97
CA VAL A 5 -27.52 -25.62 -4.97
C VAL A 5 -27.13 -24.26 -4.37
N ALA A 6 -27.68 -23.94 -3.19
CA ALA A 6 -27.45 -22.67 -2.50
C ALA A 6 -26.00 -22.45 -2.01
N PHE A 7 -25.19 -23.52 -1.88
CA PHE A 7 -23.85 -23.46 -1.26
C PHE A 7 -22.79 -24.21 -2.07
N ARG A 8 -21.54 -23.72 -2.03
CA ARG A 8 -20.41 -24.39 -2.71
C ARG A 8 -20.06 -25.68 -1.97
N LYS A 9 -19.76 -26.76 -2.70
CA LYS A 9 -19.41 -28.07 -2.09
C LYS A 9 -17.96 -28.16 -1.58
N PHE A 10 -17.03 -27.36 -2.13
CA PHE A 10 -15.60 -27.38 -1.80
C PHE A 10 -14.91 -28.75 -1.87
N SER A 11 -15.44 -29.66 -2.71
CA SER A 11 -14.99 -31.05 -2.82
C SER A 11 -14.88 -31.75 -1.45
N ARG A 12 -15.83 -31.47 -0.55
CA ARG A 12 -15.89 -32.01 0.82
C ARG A 12 -17.27 -32.58 1.10
N THR A 13 -17.31 -33.57 1.99
CA THR A 13 -18.56 -34.07 2.59
C THR A 13 -19.27 -32.96 3.35
N SER A 14 -20.56 -33.12 3.64
CA SER A 14 -21.35 -32.08 4.31
C SER A 14 -20.80 -31.72 5.69
N SER A 15 -20.43 -32.73 6.48
CA SER A 15 -19.85 -32.57 7.83
C SER A 15 -18.51 -31.81 7.77
N HIS A 16 -17.58 -32.25 6.93
CA HIS A 16 -16.27 -31.60 6.78
C HIS A 16 -16.41 -30.18 6.23
N ARG A 17 -17.29 -29.95 5.25
CA ARG A 17 -17.55 -28.58 4.74
C ARG A 17 -18.03 -27.66 5.85
N MET A 18 -18.97 -28.13 6.67
CA MET A 18 -19.53 -27.35 7.77
C MET A 18 -18.44 -27.04 8.82
N LEU A 19 -17.66 -28.05 9.23
CA LEU A 19 -16.57 -27.87 10.20
C LEU A 19 -15.51 -26.89 9.68
N MET A 20 -15.13 -26.97 8.40
CA MET A 20 -14.22 -26.03 7.75
C MET A 20 -14.76 -24.59 7.82
N LEU A 21 -16.06 -24.38 7.59
CA LEU A 21 -16.67 -23.06 7.67
C LEU A 21 -16.75 -22.53 9.10
N ARG A 22 -17.06 -23.39 10.10
CA ARG A 22 -16.97 -23.04 11.52
C ARG A 22 -15.57 -22.62 11.93
N ASN A 23 -14.55 -23.37 11.49
CA ASN A 23 -13.15 -23.03 11.71
C ASN A 23 -12.85 -21.63 11.15
N LEU A 24 -13.21 -21.36 9.89
CA LEU A 24 -12.94 -20.06 9.25
C LEU A 24 -13.66 -18.89 9.94
N VAL A 25 -14.92 -19.07 10.36
CA VAL A 25 -15.65 -18.02 11.10
C VAL A 25 -15.04 -17.79 12.48
N THR A 26 -14.67 -18.87 13.19
CA THR A 26 -14.02 -18.77 14.50
C THR A 26 -12.68 -18.03 14.39
N SER A 27 -11.84 -18.39 13.41
CA SER A 27 -10.59 -17.68 13.13
C SER A 27 -10.80 -16.22 12.70
N LEU A 28 -11.87 -15.91 11.97
CA LEU A 28 -12.22 -14.53 11.63
C LEU A 28 -12.55 -13.70 12.87
N PHE A 29 -13.24 -14.27 13.87
CA PHE A 29 -13.58 -13.53 15.10
C PHE A 29 -12.40 -13.38 16.04
N GLU A 30 -11.51 -14.38 16.07
CA GLU A 30 -10.27 -14.35 16.83
C GLU A 30 -9.33 -13.25 16.31
N HIS A 31 -9.01 -13.28 15.00
CA HIS A 31 -8.00 -12.39 14.42
C HIS A 31 -8.57 -11.13 13.75
N GLU A 32 -9.88 -11.03 13.59
CA GLU A 32 -10.61 -9.96 12.87
C GLU A 32 -10.26 -9.81 11.37
N GLN A 33 -9.27 -10.55 10.89
CA GLN A 33 -8.81 -10.59 9.50
C GLN A 33 -8.18 -11.96 9.21
N ILE A 34 -8.59 -12.58 8.10
CA ILE A 34 -8.02 -13.84 7.62
C ILE A 34 -7.76 -13.79 6.11
N LYS A 35 -6.75 -14.52 5.65
CA LYS A 35 -6.45 -14.71 4.23
C LYS A 35 -6.84 -16.11 3.82
N THR A 36 -7.68 -16.24 2.78
CA THR A 36 -8.13 -17.53 2.27
C THR A 36 -8.47 -17.45 0.78
N THR A 37 -8.88 -18.56 0.17
CA THR A 37 -9.35 -18.56 -1.22
C THR A 37 -10.66 -17.77 -1.33
N LEU A 38 -10.82 -16.97 -2.38
CA LEU A 38 -12.02 -16.20 -2.68
C LEU A 38 -13.36 -16.96 -2.49
N PRO A 39 -13.53 -18.21 -3.00
CA PRO A 39 -14.77 -18.94 -2.79
C PRO A 39 -15.05 -19.26 -1.31
N LYS A 40 -14.01 -19.58 -0.52
CA LYS A 40 -14.16 -19.82 0.93
C LYS A 40 -14.50 -18.53 1.66
N ALA A 41 -13.83 -17.42 1.32
CA ALA A 41 -14.08 -16.12 1.93
C ALA A 41 -15.56 -15.67 1.78
N ARG A 42 -16.16 -15.88 0.60
CA ARG A 42 -17.57 -15.53 0.34
C ARG A 42 -18.54 -16.34 1.20
N ASP A 43 -18.33 -17.65 1.31
CA ASP A 43 -19.22 -18.52 2.11
C ASP A 43 -19.03 -18.28 3.62
N THR A 44 -17.81 -18.02 4.06
CA THR A 44 -17.48 -17.63 5.44
C THR A 44 -18.11 -16.28 5.81
N ALA A 45 -18.00 -15.27 4.94
CA ALA A 45 -18.60 -13.94 5.15
C ALA A 45 -20.10 -14.03 5.45
N ARG A 46 -20.84 -14.78 4.63
CA ARG A 46 -22.28 -14.98 4.80
C ARG A 46 -22.65 -15.60 6.14
N LEU A 47 -21.85 -16.56 6.63
CA LEU A 47 -22.09 -17.17 7.94
C LEU A 47 -21.69 -16.23 9.08
N ALA A 48 -20.55 -15.57 8.98
CA ALA A 48 -20.08 -14.60 9.96
C ALA A 48 -21.09 -13.47 10.17
N GLU A 49 -21.70 -12.94 9.10
CA GLU A 49 -22.73 -11.90 9.22
C GLU A 49 -23.96 -12.36 10.03
N LYS A 50 -24.39 -13.61 9.85
CA LYS A 50 -25.49 -14.18 10.64
C LYS A 50 -25.12 -14.34 12.11
N ILE A 51 -23.89 -14.79 12.40
CA ILE A 51 -23.44 -14.91 13.78
C ILE A 51 -23.34 -13.54 14.45
N ILE A 52 -22.82 -12.51 13.76
CA ILE A 52 -22.78 -11.13 14.28
C ILE A 52 -24.19 -10.58 14.53
N THR A 53 -25.14 -10.88 13.64
CA THR A 53 -26.55 -10.50 13.82
C THR A 53 -27.15 -11.14 15.09
N MET A 54 -26.83 -12.40 15.37
CA MET A 54 -27.20 -13.07 16.63
C MET A 54 -26.52 -12.43 17.83
N GLY A 55 -25.23 -12.09 17.72
CA GLY A 55 -24.47 -11.37 18.75
C GLY A 55 -25.11 -10.02 19.12
N LYS A 56 -25.54 -9.26 18.12
CA LYS A 56 -26.24 -7.98 18.29
C LYS A 56 -27.63 -8.16 18.94
N LYS A 57 -28.31 -9.29 18.70
CA LYS A 57 -29.64 -9.55 19.27
C LYS A 57 -29.57 -9.79 20.79
N GLY A 58 -28.57 -10.53 21.26
CA GLY A 58 -28.30 -10.71 22.69
C GLY A 58 -29.18 -11.72 23.44
N ASP A 59 -30.21 -12.31 22.82
CA ASP A 59 -31.08 -13.30 23.49
C ASP A 59 -30.33 -14.57 23.94
N ASN A 60 -30.81 -15.24 25.00
CA ASN A 60 -30.31 -16.56 25.42
C ASN A 60 -30.32 -17.59 24.27
N SER A 61 -31.37 -17.60 23.44
CA SER A 61 -31.43 -18.48 22.26
C SER A 61 -30.32 -18.18 21.24
N ALA A 62 -30.00 -16.90 21.05
CA ALA A 62 -28.91 -16.47 20.18
C ALA A 62 -27.56 -16.91 20.76
N HIS A 63 -27.37 -16.79 22.08
CA HIS A 63 -26.19 -17.26 22.79
C HIS A 63 -25.98 -18.78 22.63
N THR A 64 -27.01 -19.59 22.86
CA THR A 64 -26.93 -21.05 22.68
C THR A 64 -26.57 -21.43 21.23
N ARG A 65 -27.20 -20.79 20.23
CA ARG A 65 -26.92 -21.05 18.82
C ARG A 65 -25.51 -20.64 18.41
N ALA A 66 -25.03 -19.48 18.88
CA ALA A 66 -23.69 -19.00 18.60
C ALA A 66 -22.64 -19.91 19.27
N SER A 67 -22.87 -20.32 20.52
CA SER A 67 -22.01 -21.25 21.26
C SER A 67 -21.92 -22.62 20.58
N ALA A 68 -23.04 -23.16 20.09
CA ALA A 68 -23.05 -24.41 19.34
C ALA A 68 -22.28 -24.33 18.01
N PHE A 69 -22.15 -23.14 17.43
CA PHE A 69 -21.47 -22.93 16.15
C PHE A 69 -20.00 -22.56 16.29
N LEU A 70 -19.62 -21.68 17.22
CA LEU A 70 -18.24 -21.29 17.43
C LEU A 70 -17.48 -22.42 18.12
N LEU A 71 -16.18 -22.52 17.84
CA LEU A 71 -15.34 -23.61 18.35
C LEU A 71 -14.47 -23.19 19.53
N LYS A 72 -14.30 -21.88 19.75
CA LYS A 72 -13.51 -21.32 20.85
C LYS A 72 -14.40 -20.48 21.77
N PRO A 73 -14.39 -20.70 23.09
CA PRO A 73 -15.23 -19.98 24.03
C PRO A 73 -14.93 -18.47 24.06
N ASP A 74 -13.66 -18.08 23.94
CA ASP A 74 -13.24 -16.66 23.95
C ASP A 74 -13.86 -15.83 22.82
N THR A 75 -14.18 -16.48 21.69
CA THR A 75 -14.84 -15.78 20.57
C THR A 75 -16.30 -15.45 20.88
N ILE A 76 -16.93 -16.19 21.80
CA ILE A 76 -18.33 -15.96 22.22
C ILE A 76 -18.40 -14.72 23.10
N THR A 77 -17.52 -14.58 24.09
CA THR A 77 -17.48 -13.39 24.95
C THR A 77 -17.21 -12.13 24.13
N LYS A 78 -16.27 -12.21 23.17
CA LYS A 78 -15.96 -11.11 22.23
C LYS A 78 -17.14 -10.74 21.33
N LEU A 79 -17.92 -11.73 20.89
CA LEU A 79 -19.10 -11.55 20.04
C LEU A 79 -20.20 -10.72 20.72
N PHE A 80 -20.55 -11.07 21.96
CA PHE A 80 -21.63 -10.41 22.70
C PHE A 80 -21.20 -9.12 23.41
N SER A 81 -19.89 -8.88 23.55
CA SER A 81 -19.34 -7.62 24.06
C SER A 81 -18.89 -6.70 22.90
N THR A 82 -17.63 -6.82 22.50
CA THR A 82 -16.95 -5.89 21.58
C THR A 82 -17.65 -5.77 20.23
N PHE A 83 -18.09 -6.88 19.61
CA PHE A 83 -18.70 -6.83 18.29
C PHE A 83 -20.15 -6.36 18.33
N ALA A 84 -20.91 -6.71 19.38
CA ALA A 84 -22.24 -6.19 19.61
C ALA A 84 -22.23 -4.65 19.72
N THR A 85 -21.31 -4.10 20.53
CA THR A 85 -21.15 -2.65 20.68
C THR A 85 -20.67 -2.00 19.38
N ARG A 86 -19.65 -2.56 18.71
CA ARG A 86 -19.10 -2.03 17.46
C ARG A 86 -20.13 -1.92 16.34
N TYR A 87 -21.04 -2.90 16.25
CA TYR A 87 -22.01 -2.99 15.15
C TYR A 87 -23.45 -2.64 15.52
N ALA A 88 -23.68 -2.09 16.71
CA ALA A 88 -25.01 -1.74 17.21
C ALA A 88 -25.82 -0.92 16.19
N ASN A 89 -25.21 0.12 15.61
CA ASN A 89 -25.88 1.05 14.69
C ASN A 89 -25.81 0.64 13.20
N ARG A 90 -25.13 -0.48 12.89
CA ARG A 90 -24.87 -0.90 11.50
C ARG A 90 -25.92 -1.95 11.04
N PRO A 91 -26.71 -1.66 9.99
CA PRO A 91 -27.71 -2.60 9.45
C PRO A 91 -27.07 -3.56 8.43
N GLY A 92 -26.32 -4.56 8.91
CA GLY A 92 -25.64 -5.56 8.07
C GLY A 92 -24.32 -5.08 7.44
N GLY A 93 -23.71 -5.94 6.63
CA GLY A 93 -22.42 -5.64 5.98
C GLY A 93 -21.27 -5.50 6.98
N TYR A 94 -21.15 -6.48 7.89
CA TYR A 94 -20.13 -6.52 8.95
C TYR A 94 -18.79 -7.06 8.46
N THR A 95 -18.79 -7.71 7.31
CA THR A 95 -17.59 -8.29 6.71
C THR A 95 -17.22 -7.60 5.41
N ARG A 96 -15.93 -7.62 5.08
CA ARG A 96 -15.42 -7.10 3.81
C ARG A 96 -14.46 -8.11 3.19
N ILE A 97 -14.59 -8.28 1.87
CA ILE A 97 -13.74 -9.17 1.09
C ILE A 97 -12.90 -8.31 0.15
N HIS A 98 -11.59 -8.36 0.29
CA HIS A 98 -10.63 -7.79 -0.64
C HIS A 98 -10.01 -8.88 -1.49
N LYS A 99 -10.05 -8.75 -2.81
CA LYS A 99 -9.34 -9.68 -3.69
C LYS A 99 -7.83 -9.48 -3.51
N PHE A 100 -7.08 -10.57 -3.32
CA PHE A 100 -5.65 -10.54 -3.03
C PHE A 100 -4.89 -11.40 -4.06
N GLY A 101 -5.06 -11.08 -5.35
CA GLY A 101 -4.42 -11.81 -6.44
C GLY A 101 -4.66 -13.33 -6.40
N ASN A 102 -3.72 -14.08 -6.96
CA ASN A 102 -3.74 -15.54 -7.00
C ASN A 102 -2.56 -16.11 -6.21
N ARG A 103 -2.75 -17.29 -5.64
CA ARG A 103 -1.71 -18.03 -4.93
C ARG A 103 -0.66 -18.56 -5.91
N GLN A 104 0.62 -18.39 -5.57
CA GLN A 104 1.71 -18.98 -6.32
C GLN A 104 1.68 -20.51 -6.18
N GLY A 105 1.88 -21.23 -7.28
CA GLY A 105 1.82 -22.69 -7.34
C GLY A 105 0.54 -23.21 -7.98
N ASP A 106 -0.61 -23.05 -7.32
CA ASP A 106 -1.90 -23.57 -7.81
C ASP A 106 -2.78 -22.51 -8.48
N ASN A 107 -2.30 -21.27 -8.58
CA ASN A 107 -3.00 -20.12 -9.18
C ASN A 107 -4.41 -19.88 -8.60
N ALA A 108 -4.67 -20.34 -7.37
CA ALA A 108 -5.99 -20.22 -6.76
C ALA A 108 -6.27 -18.76 -6.36
N PRO A 109 -7.45 -18.20 -6.70
CA PRO A 109 -7.77 -16.82 -6.36
C PRO A 109 -7.90 -16.64 -4.85
N HIS A 110 -7.12 -15.71 -4.30
CA HIS A 110 -7.08 -15.39 -2.88
C HIS A 110 -7.88 -14.12 -2.56
N ALA A 111 -8.31 -14.05 -1.31
CA ALA A 111 -8.96 -12.89 -0.75
C ALA A 111 -8.63 -12.73 0.73
N ILE A 112 -8.57 -11.48 1.17
CA ILE A 112 -8.55 -11.12 2.59
C ILE A 112 -10.00 -10.88 3.00
N LEU A 113 -10.46 -11.65 3.98
CA LEU A 113 -11.75 -11.46 4.64
C LEU A 113 -11.49 -10.78 5.96
N GLU A 114 -12.12 -9.64 6.19
CA GLU A 114 -11.98 -8.87 7.43
C GLU A 114 -13.33 -8.46 8.01
N LEU A 115 -13.32 -8.18 9.31
CA LEU A 115 -14.38 -7.49 10.01
C LEU A 115 -14.25 -5.98 9.78
N VAL A 116 -15.35 -5.32 9.46
CA VAL A 116 -15.37 -3.86 9.25
C VAL A 116 -15.07 -3.14 10.56
N ASP A 117 -14.38 -1.99 10.49
CA ASP A 117 -14.06 -1.19 11.68
C ASP A 117 -13.17 -1.92 12.71
N ASN A 118 -12.41 -2.93 12.27
CA ASN A 118 -11.38 -3.55 13.09
C ASN A 118 -10.15 -2.64 13.25
N PRO A 119 -9.27 -2.89 14.24
CA PRO A 119 -8.05 -2.12 14.43
C PRO A 119 -7.07 -2.18 13.23
N ARG A 120 -7.17 -3.23 12.40
CA ARG A 120 -6.32 -3.49 11.24
C ARG A 120 -7.10 -3.44 9.91
N ASP A 121 -8.03 -2.50 9.78
CA ASP A 121 -8.93 -2.42 8.61
C ASP A 121 -8.11 -2.05 7.38
N LEU A 122 -8.01 -2.97 6.41
CA LEU A 122 -7.19 -2.73 5.22
C LEU A 122 -7.71 -1.54 4.42
N ARG A 123 -9.04 -1.39 4.35
CA ARG A 123 -9.65 -0.27 3.63
C ARG A 123 -9.30 1.04 4.32
N TRP A 124 -9.35 1.08 5.65
CA TRP A 124 -8.95 2.24 6.47
C TRP A 124 -7.53 2.69 6.13
N GLU A 125 -6.55 1.78 6.24
CA GLU A 125 -5.15 2.08 5.95
C GLU A 125 -4.95 2.57 4.51
N MET A 126 -5.56 1.91 3.54
CA MET A 126 -5.47 2.30 2.12
C MET A 126 -6.05 3.69 1.87
N THR A 127 -7.17 4.05 2.51
CA THR A 127 -7.72 5.41 2.40
C THR A 127 -6.84 6.45 3.04
N SER A 128 -6.33 6.22 4.25
CA SER A 128 -5.46 7.18 4.93
C SER A 128 -4.23 7.47 4.07
N ARG A 129 -3.64 6.42 3.47
CA ARG A 129 -2.54 6.57 2.51
C ARG A 129 -2.93 7.36 1.26
N ALA A 130 -4.09 7.07 0.67
CA ALA A 130 -4.58 7.80 -0.49
C ALA A 130 -4.83 9.29 -0.20
N VAL A 131 -5.39 9.61 0.97
CA VAL A 131 -5.59 10.98 1.43
C VAL A 131 -4.25 11.68 1.63
N GLY A 132 -3.31 11.05 2.36
CA GLY A 132 -1.97 11.60 2.58
C GLY A 132 -1.24 11.87 1.26
N TRP A 133 -1.29 10.93 0.31
CA TRP A 133 -0.71 11.10 -1.02
C TRP A 133 -1.35 12.23 -1.83
N GLU A 134 -2.67 12.35 -1.83
CA GLU A 134 -3.36 13.40 -2.60
C GLU A 134 -3.03 14.79 -2.06
N ILE A 135 -3.01 14.95 -0.73
CA ILE A 135 -2.65 16.22 -0.08
C ILE A 135 -1.19 16.56 -0.34
N LEU A 136 -0.29 15.60 -0.15
CA LEU A 136 1.13 15.79 -0.41
C LEU A 136 1.40 16.17 -1.87
N ARG A 137 0.74 15.47 -2.81
CA ARG A 137 0.84 15.74 -4.24
C ARG A 137 0.39 17.16 -4.58
N ASP A 138 -0.69 17.64 -3.96
CA ASP A 138 -1.18 19.00 -4.20
C ASP A 138 -0.22 20.06 -3.65
N LYS A 139 0.32 19.85 -2.44
CA LYS A 139 1.36 20.72 -1.87
C LYS A 139 2.65 20.74 -2.71
N LEU A 140 3.09 19.59 -3.23
CA LEU A 140 4.29 19.49 -4.07
C LEU A 140 4.14 20.23 -5.42
N ARG A 141 2.92 20.57 -5.85
CA ARG A 141 2.71 21.40 -7.04
C ARG A 141 2.99 22.88 -6.77
N SER A 142 2.78 23.33 -5.54
CA SER A 142 2.90 24.75 -5.16
C SER A 142 4.19 25.05 -4.38
N GLN A 143 4.71 24.09 -3.62
CA GLN A 143 5.82 24.27 -2.69
C GLN A 143 6.97 23.29 -2.97
N ARG A 144 8.18 23.70 -2.62
CA ARG A 144 9.36 22.83 -2.63
C ARG A 144 9.28 21.81 -1.48
N PRO A 145 9.85 20.61 -1.64
CA PRO A 145 9.83 19.58 -0.58
C PRO A 145 10.36 20.07 0.78
N GLU A 146 11.44 20.84 0.78
CA GLU A 146 12.04 21.42 2.01
C GLU A 146 11.07 22.31 2.77
N ALA A 147 10.28 23.13 2.07
CA ALA A 147 9.27 23.98 2.69
C ALA A 147 8.13 23.16 3.30
N ILE A 148 7.74 22.05 2.66
CA ILE A 148 6.70 21.15 3.17
C ILE A 148 7.18 20.42 4.42
N ILE A 149 8.45 20.01 4.46
CA ILE A 149 9.04 19.37 5.65
C ILE A 149 9.01 20.33 6.85
N ASN A 150 9.35 21.60 6.65
CA ASN A 150 9.37 22.59 7.72
C ASN A 150 7.95 23.01 8.16
N ALA A 151 7.01 23.13 7.23
CA ALA A 151 5.64 23.54 7.52
C ALA A 151 4.72 22.38 7.92
N GLY A 152 5.06 21.15 7.56
CA GLY A 152 4.23 19.96 7.73
C GLY A 152 2.98 19.94 6.85
N VAL A 153 2.21 18.86 6.95
CA VAL A 153 0.93 18.70 6.26
C VAL A 153 -0.22 19.25 7.10
N GLU A 154 -0.29 20.56 7.24
CA GLU A 154 -1.37 21.24 7.98
C GLU A 154 -2.77 21.08 7.33
N LYS A 155 -3.82 21.30 8.14
CA LYS A 155 -5.25 21.36 7.76
C LYS A 155 -5.87 20.05 7.21
N THR A 156 -5.22 18.92 7.45
CA THR A 156 -5.72 17.59 7.04
C THR A 156 -7.04 17.23 7.71
N LEU A 157 -7.19 17.55 9.00
CA LEU A 157 -8.41 17.29 9.75
C LEU A 157 -9.61 18.05 9.18
N ASP A 158 -9.44 19.33 8.88
CA ASP A 158 -10.52 20.18 8.37
C ASP A 158 -10.93 19.74 6.97
N LEU A 159 -9.96 19.36 6.14
CA LEU A 159 -10.22 18.77 4.83
C LEU A 159 -11.02 17.47 4.95
N VAL A 160 -10.62 16.54 5.81
CA VAL A 160 -11.34 15.27 6.03
C VAL A 160 -12.76 15.51 6.55
N LYS A 161 -12.95 16.49 7.45
CA LYS A 161 -14.27 16.88 7.97
C LYS A 161 -15.14 17.48 6.87
N ALA A 162 -14.60 18.36 6.03
CA ALA A 162 -15.31 18.93 4.90
C ALA A 162 -15.74 17.83 3.92
N GLU A 163 -14.83 16.93 3.55
CA GLU A 163 -15.09 15.83 2.61
C GLU A 163 -16.12 14.81 3.12
N ARG A 164 -16.18 14.62 4.44
CA ARG A 164 -17.20 13.78 5.08
C ARG A 164 -18.62 14.31 4.86
N ASN A 165 -18.78 15.63 4.85
CA ASN A 165 -20.08 16.31 4.82
C ASN A 165 -20.52 16.72 3.41
N LEU A 166 -19.71 16.49 2.38
CA LEU A 166 -20.05 16.79 0.99
C LEU A 166 -21.19 15.92 0.47
N ASP A 167 -22.14 16.57 -0.20
CA ASP A 167 -23.27 15.92 -0.84
C ASP A 167 -22.95 15.40 -2.25
N TYR A 168 -23.88 14.63 -2.80
CA TYR A 168 -23.76 14.09 -4.15
C TYR A 168 -23.79 15.21 -5.20
N GLY A 169 -22.75 15.30 -6.03
CA GLY A 169 -22.62 16.32 -7.08
C GLY A 169 -21.72 17.49 -6.71
N GLU A 170 -21.40 17.67 -5.44
CA GLU A 170 -20.48 18.72 -5.00
C GLU A 170 -19.02 18.40 -5.35
N LYS A 171 -18.24 19.43 -5.64
CA LYS A 171 -16.80 19.32 -5.92
C LYS A 171 -16.02 19.55 -4.63
N GLY A 172 -15.44 18.49 -4.10
CA GLY A 172 -14.40 18.52 -3.07
C GLY A 172 -12.98 18.51 -3.66
N VAL A 173 -12.00 18.61 -2.76
CA VAL A 173 -10.56 18.63 -3.02
C VAL A 173 -10.05 17.23 -3.38
N LEU A 174 -10.53 16.20 -2.67
CA LEU A 174 -10.12 14.82 -2.90
C LEU A 174 -10.74 14.24 -4.17
N ARG A 175 -10.05 13.27 -4.78
CA ARG A 175 -10.58 12.47 -5.89
C ARG A 175 -11.91 11.82 -5.49
N PRO A 176 -12.89 11.72 -6.40
CA PRO A 176 -14.21 11.19 -6.08
C PRO A 176 -14.20 9.80 -5.41
N LYS A 177 -13.30 8.90 -5.84
CA LYS A 177 -13.17 7.56 -5.26
C LYS A 177 -12.60 7.58 -3.84
N THR A 178 -11.62 8.44 -3.59
CA THR A 178 -10.99 8.63 -2.27
C THR A 178 -12.00 9.23 -1.30
N ARG A 179 -12.71 10.29 -1.70
CA ARG A 179 -13.84 10.86 -0.97
C ARG A 179 -14.90 9.82 -0.62
N TRP A 180 -15.36 9.06 -1.61
CA TRP A 180 -16.36 8.02 -1.39
C TRP A 180 -15.90 6.99 -0.35
N ASN A 181 -14.62 6.61 -0.37
CA ASN A 181 -14.08 5.70 0.63
C ASN A 181 -14.02 6.35 2.03
N VAL A 182 -13.57 7.61 2.14
CA VAL A 182 -13.54 8.37 3.40
C VAL A 182 -14.94 8.44 4.02
N GLN A 183 -15.94 8.85 3.24
CA GLN A 183 -17.34 8.91 3.69
C GLN A 183 -17.85 7.53 4.15
N LYS A 184 -17.57 6.46 3.40
CA LYS A 184 -18.02 5.09 3.77
C LYS A 184 -17.41 4.59 5.06
N ILE A 185 -16.15 4.93 5.31
CA ILE A 185 -15.39 4.45 6.46
C ILE A 185 -15.74 5.25 7.72
N LEU A 186 -15.97 6.56 7.59
CA LEU A 186 -16.34 7.42 8.71
C LEU A 186 -17.83 7.30 9.10
N ARG A 187 -18.69 6.78 8.21
CA ARG A 187 -20.16 6.74 8.42
C ARG A 187 -20.62 6.15 9.76
N TYR A 188 -19.96 5.09 10.24
CA TYR A 188 -20.38 4.35 11.44
C TYR A 188 -19.31 4.34 12.55
N ARG A 189 -18.21 5.08 12.38
CA ARG A 189 -17.17 5.20 13.40
C ARG A 189 -17.46 6.37 14.35
N SER A 190 -16.74 6.41 15.47
CA SER A 190 -16.83 7.52 16.44
C SER A 190 -16.42 8.86 15.82
N ASN A 191 -16.79 9.96 16.47
CA ASN A 191 -16.43 11.31 16.01
C ASN A 191 -14.91 11.54 15.95
N ASP A 192 -14.14 10.87 16.81
CA ASP A 192 -12.68 10.93 16.84
C ASP A 192 -12.01 10.24 15.65
N ALA A 193 -12.76 9.41 14.91
CA ALA A 193 -12.19 8.68 13.78
C ALA A 193 -11.64 9.63 12.70
N ALA A 194 -12.25 10.79 12.48
CA ALA A 194 -11.71 11.77 11.53
C ALA A 194 -10.31 12.26 11.93
N LYS A 195 -10.07 12.44 13.24
CA LYS A 195 -8.76 12.82 13.80
C LYS A 195 -7.73 11.70 13.64
N VAL A 196 -8.12 10.46 13.92
CA VAL A 196 -7.23 9.30 13.74
C VAL A 196 -6.90 9.12 12.26
N LEU A 197 -7.86 9.32 11.35
CA LEU A 197 -7.64 9.22 9.91
C LEU A 197 -6.67 10.30 9.43
N SER A 198 -6.88 11.55 9.86
CA SER A 198 -5.99 12.66 9.50
C SER A 198 -4.58 12.42 10.02
N GLN A 199 -4.43 11.92 11.25
CA GLN A 199 -3.12 11.60 11.81
C GLN A 199 -2.40 10.51 10.99
N LYS A 200 -3.09 9.43 10.62
CA LYS A 200 -2.46 8.41 9.75
C LYS A 200 -2.11 8.93 8.36
N ALA A 201 -2.91 9.86 7.83
CA ALA A 201 -2.64 10.49 6.55
C ALA A 201 -1.41 11.42 6.62
N THR A 202 -1.24 12.18 7.71
CA THR A 202 -0.03 12.99 7.94
C THR A 202 1.18 12.11 8.12
N GLU A 203 1.10 11.08 8.98
CA GLU A 203 2.20 10.13 9.20
C GLU A 203 2.68 9.50 7.89
N TYR A 204 1.75 9.09 7.02
CA TYR A 204 2.11 8.53 5.72
C TYR A 204 2.74 9.58 4.78
N ALA A 205 2.26 10.82 4.78
CA ALA A 205 2.85 11.87 3.96
C ALA A 205 4.27 12.22 4.43
N ASP A 206 4.49 12.25 5.74
CA ASP A 206 5.80 12.49 6.34
C ASP A 206 6.77 11.33 6.03
N GLU A 207 6.30 10.08 6.08
CA GLU A 207 7.07 8.89 5.67
C GLU A 207 7.52 9.00 4.20
N LEU A 208 6.65 9.47 3.31
CA LEU A 208 6.99 9.66 1.89
C LEU A 208 8.03 10.77 1.66
N LEU A 209 8.05 11.82 2.50
CA LEU A 209 9.05 12.88 2.44
C LEU A 209 10.39 12.43 3.06
N ALA A 210 10.33 11.67 4.15
CA ALA A 210 11.50 11.22 4.90
C ALA A 210 12.27 10.09 4.20
N THR A 211 11.59 9.14 3.56
CA THR A 211 12.24 7.99 2.88
C THR A 211 13.34 8.38 1.90
N PRO A 212 13.15 9.29 0.92
CA PRO A 212 14.23 9.67 0.01
C PRO A 212 15.38 10.40 0.73
N MET A 213 15.10 11.19 1.76
CA MET A 213 16.14 11.86 2.55
C MET A 213 16.97 10.87 3.35
N ALA A 214 16.33 9.89 3.99
CA ALA A 214 17.02 8.82 4.71
C ALA A 214 17.89 7.98 3.78
N PHE A 215 17.40 7.63 2.58
CA PHE A 215 18.24 6.94 1.60
C PHE A 215 19.42 7.79 1.12
N LYS A 216 19.22 9.10 0.96
CA LYS A 216 20.29 10.02 0.59
C LYS A 216 21.33 10.16 1.70
N SER A 217 20.93 10.34 2.96
CA SER A 217 21.85 10.44 4.10
C SER A 217 22.62 9.14 4.30
N ILE A 218 21.96 7.98 4.23
CA ILE A 218 22.64 6.66 4.28
C ILE A 218 23.63 6.53 3.12
N HIS A 219 23.26 6.98 1.92
CA HIS A 219 24.17 6.93 0.77
C HIS A 219 25.39 7.83 0.98
N GLU A 220 25.20 9.04 1.50
CA GLU A 220 26.27 9.99 1.84
C GLU A 220 27.19 9.43 2.94
N GLU A 221 26.63 8.90 4.03
CA GLU A 221 27.39 8.22 5.09
C GLU A 221 28.17 7.01 4.55
N MET A 222 27.56 6.21 3.67
CA MET A 222 28.24 5.09 3.02
C MET A 222 29.38 5.58 2.13
N LEU A 223 29.25 6.72 1.45
CA LEU A 223 30.34 7.31 0.66
C LEU A 223 31.46 7.87 1.56
N GLU A 224 31.12 8.50 2.68
CA GLU A 224 32.09 9.00 3.67
C GLU A 224 32.85 7.85 4.33
N ASN A 225 32.15 6.81 4.79
CA ASN A 225 32.76 5.60 5.36
C ASN A 225 33.60 4.83 4.32
N ASN A 226 33.19 4.86 3.05
CA ASN A 226 33.98 4.29 1.95
C ASN A 226 35.06 5.24 1.41
N SER A 227 35.14 6.50 1.86
CA SER A 227 36.14 7.45 1.37
C SER A 227 37.57 7.04 1.79
N THR A 228 37.71 6.42 2.96
CA THR A 228 38.94 5.76 3.44
C THR A 228 39.14 4.37 2.85
N THR A 229 38.06 3.73 2.40
CA THR A 229 38.08 2.42 1.73
C THR A 229 37.94 2.56 0.22
N ARG A 230 38.69 3.49 -0.38
CA ARG A 230 38.86 3.47 -1.83
C ARG A 230 39.58 2.16 -2.16
N ALA A 231 38.85 1.16 -2.67
CA ALA A 231 39.45 -0.12 -3.04
C ALA A 231 40.74 0.15 -3.81
N PRO A 232 41.91 -0.31 -3.33
CA PRO A 232 43.19 0.12 -3.85
C PRO A 232 43.19 -0.04 -5.37
N ARG A 233 43.60 1.00 -6.09
CA ARG A 233 43.78 0.86 -7.53
C ARG A 233 44.75 -0.31 -7.73
N PRO A 234 44.37 -1.37 -8.46
CA PRO A 234 45.29 -2.47 -8.67
C PRO A 234 46.56 -1.89 -9.31
N ASN A 235 47.71 -2.32 -8.81
CA ASN A 235 48.98 -2.01 -9.45
C ASN A 235 48.94 -2.55 -10.89
N ALA A 236 49.71 -1.96 -11.80
CA ALA A 236 49.84 -2.50 -13.15
C ALA A 236 50.16 -4.01 -13.08
N GLY A 237 49.42 -4.83 -13.83
CA GLY A 237 49.54 -6.29 -13.79
C GLY A 237 48.59 -7.03 -12.84
N HIS A 238 47.93 -6.36 -11.88
CA HIS A 238 47.06 -7.03 -10.90
C HIS A 238 45.58 -7.05 -11.31
N LYS A 239 44.90 -8.19 -11.15
CA LYS A 239 43.45 -8.35 -11.32
C LYS A 239 42.73 -8.37 -9.99
N ARG A 240 41.54 -7.77 -9.92
CA ARG A 240 40.61 -7.98 -8.81
C ARG A 240 39.89 -9.33 -8.96
N PRO A 241 39.56 -10.02 -7.85
CA PRO A 241 38.70 -11.20 -7.91
C PRO A 241 37.37 -10.86 -8.63
N GLY A 242 37.04 -11.63 -9.68
CA GLY A 242 35.86 -11.41 -10.52
C GLY A 242 36.03 -10.42 -11.68
N GLU A 243 37.23 -9.86 -11.90
CA GLU A 243 37.48 -8.89 -12.98
C GLU A 243 37.67 -9.57 -14.36
N THR A 244 36.89 -9.14 -15.35
CA THR A 244 36.84 -9.73 -16.71
C THR A 244 37.77 -9.07 -17.73
N ARG A 245 38.61 -8.11 -17.32
CA ARG A 245 39.51 -7.39 -18.24
C ARG A 245 40.57 -8.33 -18.86
N PRO A 246 40.92 -8.17 -20.15
CA PRO A 246 42.00 -8.92 -20.80
C PRO A 246 43.35 -8.66 -20.15
N ALA A 247 44.22 -9.68 -20.03
CA ALA A 247 45.54 -9.58 -19.40
C ALA A 247 46.42 -8.49 -20.03
N LEU A 248 46.32 -8.29 -21.35
CA LEU A 248 47.05 -7.27 -22.10
C LEU A 248 46.71 -5.84 -21.63
N LEU A 249 45.43 -5.59 -21.32
CA LEU A 249 44.93 -4.30 -20.81
C LEU A 249 45.34 -4.01 -19.36
N ILE A 250 45.75 -5.05 -18.63
CA ILE A 250 46.17 -4.98 -17.23
C ILE A 250 47.69 -4.84 -17.13
N ALA A 251 48.44 -5.47 -18.03
CA ALA A 251 49.89 -5.35 -18.14
C ALA A 251 50.33 -3.99 -18.71
N GLN A 252 49.50 -3.34 -19.53
CA GLN A 252 49.75 -1.99 -20.00
C GLN A 252 49.58 -0.97 -18.85
N GLY A 253 50.69 -0.64 -18.19
CA GLY A 253 50.76 0.46 -17.23
C GLY A 253 50.51 1.83 -17.88
N LYS A 254 50.85 2.91 -17.18
CA LYS A 254 50.63 4.31 -17.64
C LYS A 254 51.27 4.64 -19.00
N LEU A 255 52.32 3.91 -19.40
CA LEU A 255 53.02 4.00 -20.69
C LEU A 255 52.29 3.32 -21.87
N GLY A 256 51.38 2.39 -21.61
CA GLY A 256 50.62 1.68 -22.64
C GLY A 256 49.28 2.33 -23.00
N GLN A 257 48.90 3.40 -22.29
CA GLN A 257 47.70 4.15 -22.61
C GLN A 257 47.94 4.97 -23.90
N ARG A 258 47.42 4.47 -25.03
CA ARG A 258 47.24 5.33 -26.19
C ARG A 258 46.21 6.40 -25.83
N PRO A 259 46.45 7.70 -26.10
CA PRO A 259 45.43 8.71 -25.91
C PRO A 259 44.19 8.27 -26.69
N THR A 260 43.05 8.22 -26.01
CA THR A 260 41.78 7.93 -26.67
C THR A 260 41.57 9.00 -27.74
N ALA A 261 41.24 8.57 -28.96
CA ALA A 261 40.95 9.49 -30.04
C ALA A 261 39.87 10.48 -29.55
N PRO A 262 40.05 11.80 -29.78
CA PRO A 262 39.11 12.80 -29.29
C PRO A 262 37.70 12.43 -29.75
N ASN A 263 36.77 12.41 -28.80
CA ASN A 263 35.40 11.99 -29.01
C ASN A 263 34.77 12.83 -30.13
N ARG A 264 34.63 12.26 -31.34
CA ARG A 264 34.07 12.97 -32.51
C ARG A 264 32.60 13.39 -32.29
N HIS A 265 31.95 12.91 -31.24
CA HIS A 265 30.57 13.26 -30.90
C HIS A 265 30.44 14.42 -29.90
N GLY A 266 31.55 15.04 -29.48
CA GLY A 266 31.56 16.20 -28.59
C GLY A 266 31.85 17.55 -29.26
N ARG A 267 32.27 17.56 -30.54
CA ARG A 267 32.33 18.81 -31.31
C ARG A 267 30.98 19.00 -32.00
N LYS A 268 30.17 19.93 -31.49
CA LYS A 268 29.17 20.60 -32.34
C LYS A 268 29.96 21.25 -33.47
N PHE A 269 30.06 20.60 -34.61
CA PHE A 269 30.31 21.35 -35.83
C PHE A 269 29.09 22.27 -35.98
N PRO A 270 29.25 23.61 -35.98
CA PRO A 270 28.16 24.45 -36.39
C PRO A 270 27.80 24.00 -37.81
N ILE A 271 26.57 23.54 -38.01
CA ILE A 271 26.04 23.40 -39.35
C ILE A 271 26.03 24.82 -39.89
N ILE A 272 26.98 25.14 -40.76
CA ILE A 272 26.99 26.40 -41.48
C ILE A 272 25.81 26.31 -42.44
N THR A 273 24.66 26.85 -42.03
CA THR A 273 23.60 27.18 -42.98
C THR A 273 24.14 28.25 -43.92
N MET A 274 23.71 28.24 -45.19
CA MET A 274 24.13 29.19 -46.22
C MET A 274 24.02 30.66 -45.77
N GLU A 275 23.09 30.98 -44.85
CA GLU A 275 22.97 32.31 -44.23
C GLU A 275 24.21 32.71 -43.41
N ASN A 276 24.79 31.79 -42.61
CA ASN A 276 25.94 32.10 -41.77
C ASN A 276 27.24 32.28 -42.57
N ALA A 277 27.38 31.59 -43.71
CA ALA A 277 28.54 31.72 -44.59
C ALA A 277 28.61 33.09 -45.29
N LEU A 278 27.45 33.69 -45.58
CA LEU A 278 27.38 35.02 -46.20
C LEU A 278 27.72 36.13 -45.20
N THR A 279 27.37 35.96 -43.92
CA THR A 279 27.67 36.95 -42.87
C THR A 279 29.14 37.00 -42.45
N GLU A 280 29.89 35.91 -42.54
CA GLU A 280 31.33 35.91 -42.21
C GLU A 280 32.18 36.56 -43.31
N LYS A 281 31.74 36.47 -44.59
CA LYS A 281 32.47 37.08 -45.71
C LYS A 281 32.43 38.61 -45.70
N ALA A 282 31.41 39.20 -45.06
CA ALA A 282 31.27 40.65 -44.91
C ALA A 282 32.09 41.26 -43.76
N ARG A 283 32.74 40.43 -42.92
CA ARG A 283 33.56 40.89 -41.78
C ARG A 283 35.06 40.99 -42.10
N HIS A 284 35.47 40.60 -43.30
CA HIS A 284 36.87 40.58 -43.74
C HIS A 284 37.15 41.45 -44.98
N THR A 285 36.30 42.45 -45.22
CA THR A 285 36.55 43.58 -46.13
C THR A 285 36.29 44.86 -45.36
#